data_AF-A0A7S4PNA0-F1
#
_entry.id   AF-A0A7S4PNA0-F1
#
_cell.length_a   1.000
_cell.length_b   1.000
_cell.length_c   1.000
_cell.angle_alpha   90.00
_cell.angle_beta   90.00
_cell.angle_gamma   90.00
#
_symmetry.space_group_name_H-M   'P 1'
#
loop_
_entity.id
_entity.type
_entity.pdbx_description
1 polymer ?
#
loop_
_entity_poly.entity_id
_entity_poly.type
_entity_poly.pdbx_seq_one_letter_code
_entity_poly.pdbx_strand_id
1 'polypeptide(L)'
;GNRTNMLAQQTIKNLFATKDRSSFEVITMEQESDAPPLSEYFGFAGENTLLAWKDEHGLFAVDQYKRARPDDEIEVVYLDPGCNFLSFYTTEMKFDVLVQRGYDNSIEALSQAGLNAIPVQWSELDKLGVSMRSCVLLLNFLKTVSGKKLGAKGRAPAVIDVAKKGDSALLWGDRTPINKSKLPPPPPPPTPLPK
;
A
#
# COMPACT_ATOMS: atom_id res chain seq x y z
N GLY A 1 -11.10 11.04 6.34
CA GLY A 1 -10.47 12.29 5.90
C GLY A 1 -11.12 12.82 4.65
N ASN A 2 -10.65 13.97 4.15
CA ASN A 2 -11.30 14.73 3.06
C ASN A 2 -11.12 14.14 1.66
N ARG A 3 -10.18 13.20 1.47
CA ARG A 3 -9.78 12.68 0.15
C ARG A 3 -10.35 11.29 -0.16
N THR A 4 -10.54 10.44 0.85
CA THR A 4 -11.04 9.06 0.70
C THR A 4 -12.18 8.80 1.68
N ASN A 5 -13.34 8.39 1.15
CA ASN A 5 -14.53 8.12 1.95
C ASN A 5 -14.59 6.66 2.45
N MET A 6 -15.50 6.41 3.40
CA MET A 6 -15.65 5.11 4.05
C MET A 6 -16.15 4.01 3.09
N LEU A 7 -16.98 4.37 2.10
CA LEU A 7 -17.48 3.45 1.08
C LEU A 7 -16.35 2.90 0.19
N ALA A 8 -15.37 3.75 -0.16
CA ALA A 8 -14.19 3.34 -0.93
C ALA A 8 -13.36 2.30 -0.16
N GLN A 9 -13.19 2.50 1.16
CA GLN A 9 -12.46 1.56 2.01
C GLN A 9 -13.15 0.18 2.07
N GLN A 10 -14.47 0.16 2.24
CA GLN A 10 -15.26 -1.08 2.22
C GLN A 10 -15.20 -1.78 0.85
N THR A 11 -15.26 -1.00 -0.23
CA THR A 11 -15.15 -1.52 -1.60
C THR A 11 -13.82 -2.21 -1.82
N ILE A 12 -12.70 -1.59 -1.41
CA ILE A 12 -11.36 -2.17 -1.52
C ILE A 12 -11.29 -3.48 -0.71
N LYS A 13 -11.76 -3.49 0.54
CA LYS A 13 -11.79 -4.70 1.38
C LYS A 13 -12.50 -5.86 0.68
N ASN A 14 -13.68 -5.60 0.10
CA ASN A 14 -14.48 -6.63 -0.57
C ASN A 14 -13.82 -7.13 -1.86
N LEU A 15 -13.24 -6.23 -2.67
CA LEU A 15 -12.56 -6.60 -3.92
C LEU A 15 -11.35 -7.51 -3.67
N PHE A 16 -10.53 -7.21 -2.66
CA PHE A 16 -9.36 -8.03 -2.35
C PHE A 16 -9.71 -9.33 -1.65
N ALA A 17 -10.72 -9.34 -0.76
CA ALA A 17 -11.22 -10.58 -0.15
C ALA A 17 -11.79 -11.58 -1.17
N THR A 18 -12.38 -11.07 -2.26
CA THR A 18 -12.98 -11.93 -3.31
C THR A 18 -11.95 -12.47 -4.29
N LYS A 19 -10.90 -11.70 -4.60
CA LYS A 19 -9.95 -11.99 -5.68
C LYS A 19 -8.71 -12.77 -5.22
N ASP A 20 -8.19 -12.48 -4.04
CA ASP A 20 -6.99 -13.10 -3.49
C ASP A 20 -7.36 -13.81 -2.19
N ARG A 21 -7.19 -15.14 -2.12
CA ARG A 21 -7.41 -15.94 -0.89
C ARG A 21 -6.39 -15.64 0.23
N SER A 22 -5.76 -14.47 0.20
CA SER A 22 -4.90 -13.93 1.25
C SER A 22 -5.72 -13.10 2.23
N SER A 23 -5.34 -13.11 3.50
CA SER A 23 -5.91 -12.20 4.51
C SER A 23 -5.54 -10.76 4.17
N PHE A 24 -6.44 -10.06 3.46
CA PHE A 24 -6.33 -8.62 3.20
C PHE A 24 -7.17 -7.89 4.23
N GLU A 25 -6.51 -7.12 5.09
CA GLU A 25 -7.14 -6.35 6.15
C GLU A 25 -7.02 -4.86 5.85
N VAL A 26 -8.10 -4.13 6.12
CA VAL A 26 -8.16 -2.67 5.99
C VAL A 26 -8.34 -2.10 7.38
N ILE A 27 -7.34 -1.34 7.85
CA ILE A 27 -7.41 -0.54 9.07
C ILE A 27 -7.86 0.87 8.68
N THR A 28 -8.98 1.32 9.22
CA THR A 28 -9.46 2.68 9.03
C THR A 28 -8.76 3.60 10.03
N MET A 29 -8.14 4.66 9.52
CA MET A 29 -7.48 5.68 10.34
C MET A 29 -8.19 7.02 10.14
N GLU A 30 -8.46 7.69 11.24
CA GLU A 30 -8.98 9.05 11.26
C GLU A 30 -7.86 10.03 10.94
N GLN A 31 -8.21 11.07 10.19
CA GLN A 31 -7.31 12.15 9.79
C GLN A 31 -8.00 13.48 10.07
N GLU A 32 -7.23 14.41 10.59
CA GLU A 32 -7.63 15.81 10.73
C GLU A 32 -7.89 16.44 9.36
N SER A 33 -8.66 17.52 9.34
CA SER A 33 -9.15 18.13 8.09
C SER A 33 -8.06 18.80 7.27
N ASP A 34 -7.01 19.28 7.93
CA ASP A 34 -5.84 19.94 7.37
C ASP A 34 -4.66 18.99 7.12
N ALA A 35 -4.73 17.75 7.62
CA ALA A 35 -3.67 16.76 7.46
C ALA A 35 -3.34 16.50 5.97
N PRO A 36 -2.05 16.32 5.63
CA PRO A 36 -1.64 15.89 4.29
C PRO A 36 -2.18 14.48 3.97
N PRO A 37 -2.09 14.00 2.71
CA PRO A 37 -2.38 12.61 2.40
C PRO A 37 -1.60 11.64 3.31
N LEU A 38 -2.24 10.57 3.78
CA LEU A 38 -1.65 9.60 4.74
C LEU A 38 -0.24 9.16 4.34
N SER A 39 -0.07 8.89 3.04
CA SER A 39 1.17 8.37 2.48
C SER A 39 2.36 9.32 2.57
N GLU A 40 2.15 10.60 2.84
CA GLU A 40 3.22 11.59 2.92
C GLU A 40 3.92 11.58 4.28
N TYR A 41 3.18 11.26 5.34
CA TYR A 41 3.66 11.34 6.72
C TYR A 41 3.60 10.01 7.47
N PHE A 42 3.03 8.95 6.87
CA PHE A 42 2.91 7.63 7.47
C PHE A 42 3.12 6.53 6.42
N GLY A 43 3.97 5.55 6.74
CA GLY A 43 4.24 4.44 5.84
C GLY A 43 4.97 3.28 6.51
N PHE A 44 5.12 2.19 5.76
CA PHE A 44 5.84 1.00 6.20
C PHE A 44 7.22 0.95 5.54
N ALA A 45 8.22 0.55 6.31
CA ALA A 45 9.54 0.19 5.83
C ALA A 45 9.98 -1.12 6.48
N GLY A 46 10.75 -1.92 5.76
CA GLY A 46 11.16 -3.20 6.31
C GLY A 46 10.00 -4.19 6.50
N GLU A 47 10.28 -5.24 7.28
CA GLU A 47 9.27 -6.21 7.69
C GLU A 47 8.45 -5.75 8.90
N ASN A 48 9.01 -4.85 9.72
CA ASN A 48 8.43 -4.52 11.02
C ASN A 48 8.77 -3.10 11.50
N THR A 49 8.84 -2.14 10.55
CA THR A 49 9.14 -0.75 10.86
C THR A 49 8.07 0.18 10.28
N LEU A 50 7.56 1.09 11.10
CA LEU A 50 6.74 2.21 10.68
C LEU A 50 7.59 3.46 10.55
N LEU A 51 7.37 4.18 9.48
CA LEU A 51 7.89 5.53 9.29
C LEU A 51 6.75 6.50 9.53
N ALA A 52 6.99 7.48 10.40
CA ALA A 52 6.02 8.53 10.68
C ALA A 52 6.71 9.89 10.85
N TRP A 53 6.06 10.99 10.50
CA TRP A 53 6.53 12.32 10.90
C TRP A 53 6.45 12.50 12.42
N LYS A 54 7.41 13.26 12.96
CA LYS A 54 7.47 13.64 14.38
C LYS A 54 6.61 14.87 14.65
N ASP A 55 5.37 14.85 14.21
CA ASP A 55 4.36 15.89 14.41
C ASP A 55 3.06 15.29 14.96
N GLU A 56 2.05 16.14 15.14
CA GLU A 56 0.75 15.72 15.67
C GLU A 56 0.07 14.67 14.79
N HIS A 57 0.12 14.82 13.46
CA HIS A 57 -0.52 13.90 12.53
C HIS A 57 0.16 12.53 12.52
N GLY A 58 1.50 12.49 12.51
CA GLY A 58 2.28 11.26 12.54
C GLY A 58 2.13 10.51 13.86
N LEU A 59 2.20 11.22 15.00
CA LEU A 59 1.99 10.64 16.32
C LEU A 59 0.58 10.05 16.46
N PHE A 60 -0.44 10.78 16.00
CA PHE A 60 -1.82 10.32 16.03
C PHE A 60 -2.05 9.09 15.14
N ALA A 61 -1.44 9.05 13.95
CA ALA A 61 -1.51 7.88 13.07
C ALA A 61 -0.85 6.64 13.71
N VAL A 62 0.34 6.79 14.30
CA VAL A 62 1.03 5.69 14.98
C VAL A 62 0.21 5.14 16.15
N ASP A 63 -0.38 6.02 16.97
CA ASP A 63 -1.23 5.64 18.10
C ASP A 63 -2.47 4.85 17.64
N GLN A 64 -3.15 5.32 16.59
CA GLN A 64 -4.28 4.59 15.99
C GLN A 64 -3.87 3.20 15.46
N TYR A 65 -2.72 3.11 14.78
CA TYR A 65 -2.21 1.83 14.29
C TYR A 65 -1.93 0.85 15.43
N LYS A 66 -1.21 1.30 16.47
CA LYS A 66 -0.88 0.47 17.64
C LYS A 66 -2.12 0.02 18.41
N ARG A 67 -3.17 0.84 18.49
CA ARG A 67 -4.45 0.43 19.09
C ARG A 67 -5.19 -0.61 18.25
N ALA A 68 -5.13 -0.50 16.92
CA ALA A 68 -5.70 -1.49 16.03
C ALA A 68 -4.92 -2.82 16.01
N ARG A 69 -3.62 -2.76 16.31
CA ARG A 69 -2.68 -3.89 16.30
C ARG A 69 -1.83 -3.95 17.59
N PRO A 70 -2.43 -4.22 18.76
CA PRO A 70 -1.72 -4.20 20.03
C PRO A 70 -0.68 -5.31 20.16
N ASP A 71 -0.86 -6.42 19.44
CA ASP A 71 0.03 -7.59 19.47
C ASP A 71 1.18 -7.52 18.46
N ASP A 72 1.21 -6.50 17.59
CA ASP A 72 2.28 -6.33 16.61
C ASP A 72 3.45 -5.59 17.26
N GLU A 73 4.60 -6.25 17.38
CA GLU A 73 5.83 -5.66 17.92
C GLU A 73 6.52 -4.73 16.92
N ILE A 74 5.82 -3.73 16.38
CA ILE A 74 6.34 -2.87 15.32
C ILE A 74 7.23 -1.73 15.85
N GLU A 75 8.42 -1.59 15.27
CA GLU A 75 9.31 -0.46 15.56
C GLU A 75 8.79 0.80 14.86
N VAL A 76 8.92 1.96 15.49
CA VAL A 76 8.52 3.24 14.91
C VAL A 76 9.73 4.15 14.79
N VAL A 77 10.03 4.56 13.57
CA VAL A 77 11.07 5.54 13.25
C VAL A 77 10.40 6.86 12.93
N TYR A 78 10.69 7.86 13.75
CA TYR A 78 10.17 9.21 13.55
C TYR A 78 11.11 10.02 12.68
N LEU A 79 10.56 10.59 11.62
CA LEU A 79 11.23 11.49 10.69
C LEU A 79 10.84 12.94 10.99
N ASP A 80 11.66 13.89 10.54
CA ASP A 80 11.37 15.30 10.69
C ASP A 80 10.08 15.68 9.91
N PRO A 81 9.26 16.60 10.43
CA PRO A 81 8.05 17.05 9.73
C PRO A 81 8.36 17.63 8.34
N GLY A 82 7.54 17.29 7.35
CA GLY A 82 7.75 17.69 5.95
C GLY A 82 8.80 16.85 5.20
N CYS A 83 9.52 15.94 5.87
CA CYS A 83 10.51 15.09 5.22
C CYS A 83 9.82 14.11 4.25
N ASN A 84 10.08 14.24 2.96
CA ASN A 84 9.59 13.29 1.97
C ASN A 84 10.36 11.97 2.03
N PHE A 85 9.63 10.86 2.02
CA PHE A 85 10.21 9.52 1.97
C PHE A 85 9.43 8.56 1.05
N LEU A 86 10.12 7.56 0.51
CA LEU A 86 9.55 6.45 -0.24
C LEU A 86 10.27 5.16 0.11
N SER A 87 9.56 4.26 0.80
CA SER A 87 10.02 2.89 1.06
C SER A 87 9.63 1.98 -0.11
N PHE A 88 10.57 1.13 -0.53
CA PHE A 88 10.35 0.16 -1.59
C PHE A 88 11.19 -1.11 -1.36
N TYR A 89 10.73 -2.20 -1.95
CA TYR A 89 11.41 -3.49 -1.89
C TYR A 89 12.22 -3.71 -3.16
N THR A 90 13.52 -3.91 -3.03
CA THR A 90 14.44 -4.04 -4.16
C THR A 90 14.47 -5.46 -4.71
N THR A 91 15.01 -5.62 -5.91
CA THR A 91 15.27 -6.94 -6.51
C THR A 91 16.26 -7.79 -5.71
N GLU A 92 17.06 -7.16 -4.84
CA GLU A 92 18.00 -7.83 -3.94
C GLU A 92 17.35 -8.32 -2.63
N MET A 93 16.03 -8.29 -2.53
CA MET A 93 15.29 -8.70 -1.35
C MET A 93 15.52 -7.81 -0.12
N LYS A 94 15.85 -6.53 -0.34
CA LYS A 94 16.11 -5.54 0.72
C LYS A 94 15.09 -4.43 0.69
N PHE A 95 14.82 -3.83 1.84
CA PHE A 95 14.02 -2.63 1.95
C PHE A 95 14.94 -1.40 1.94
N ASP A 96 14.75 -0.57 0.93
CA ASP A 96 15.43 0.71 0.79
C ASP A 96 14.43 1.84 0.99
N VAL A 97 14.92 2.96 1.54
CA VAL A 97 14.10 4.16 1.76
C VAL A 97 14.76 5.33 1.05
N LEU A 98 14.12 5.83 0.00
CA LEU A 98 14.46 7.16 -0.53
C LEU A 98 14.02 8.19 0.49
N VAL A 99 14.89 9.15 0.80
CA VAL A 99 14.62 10.21 1.77
C VAL A 99 15.13 11.54 1.24
N GLN A 100 14.41 12.63 1.49
CA GLN A 100 14.78 13.95 1.00
C GLN A 100 16.11 14.42 1.62
N ARG A 101 17.05 14.83 0.77
CA ARG A 101 18.30 15.45 1.20
C ARG A 101 18.01 16.77 1.93
N GLY A 102 18.74 17.03 3.01
CA GLY A 102 18.57 18.18 3.90
C GLY A 102 17.91 17.85 5.24
N TYR A 103 17.42 16.61 5.40
CA TYR A 103 16.88 16.08 6.64
C TYR A 103 17.85 15.09 7.28
N ASP A 104 18.99 15.58 7.75
CA ASP A 104 20.09 14.74 8.22
C ASP A 104 19.69 13.90 9.45
N ASN A 105 18.90 14.45 10.37
CA ASN A 105 18.37 13.71 11.52
C ASN A 105 17.48 12.54 11.07
N SER A 106 16.64 12.75 10.05
CA SER A 106 15.79 11.70 9.48
C SER A 106 16.62 10.59 8.82
N ILE A 107 17.67 10.96 8.08
CA ILE A 107 18.60 10.01 7.45
C ILE A 107 19.32 9.18 8.51
N GLU A 108 19.78 9.83 9.59
CA GLU A 108 20.43 9.17 10.71
C GLU A 108 19.46 8.23 11.44
N ALA A 109 18.24 8.68 11.74
CA ALA A 109 17.22 7.86 12.39
C ALA A 109 16.88 6.58 11.60
N LEU A 110 16.75 6.69 10.28
CA LEU A 110 16.57 5.53 9.39
C LEU A 110 17.77 4.57 9.46
N SER A 111 18.98 5.11 9.46
CA SER A 111 20.22 4.32 9.53
C SER A 111 20.36 3.61 10.88
N GLN A 112 19.99 4.27 11.98
CA GLN A 112 19.98 3.69 13.34
C GLN A 112 18.97 2.55 13.46
N ALA A 113 17.85 2.62 12.73
CA ALA A 113 16.87 1.55 12.62
C ALA A 113 17.29 0.41 11.66
N GLY A 114 18.52 0.46 11.13
CA GLY A 114 19.03 -0.57 10.21
C GLY A 114 18.44 -0.50 8.79
N LEU A 115 17.74 0.58 8.44
CA LEU A 115 17.21 0.81 7.10
C LEU A 115 18.28 1.48 6.22
N ASN A 116 18.28 1.14 4.93
CA ASN A 116 19.16 1.77 3.96
C ASN A 116 18.53 3.08 3.45
N ALA A 117 18.97 4.20 4.02
CA ALA A 117 18.52 5.54 3.65
C ALA A 117 19.30 6.06 2.41
N ILE A 118 18.58 6.33 1.32
CA ILE A 118 19.14 6.85 0.07
C ILE A 118 18.73 8.33 -0.05
N PRO A 119 19.65 9.28 0.18
CA PRO A 119 19.34 10.70 0.11
C PRO A 119 19.13 11.15 -1.34
N VAL A 120 17.98 11.76 -1.61
CA VAL A 120 17.58 12.24 -2.94
C VAL A 120 17.36 13.75 -2.91
N GLN A 121 17.88 14.45 -3.92
CA GLN A 121 17.61 15.87 -4.11
C GLN A 121 16.14 16.06 -4.54
N TRP A 122 15.28 16.51 -3.63
CA TRP A 122 13.84 16.66 -3.88
C TRP A 122 13.30 18.09 -3.65
N SER A 123 14.16 19.00 -3.19
CA SER A 123 13.79 20.37 -2.78
C SER A 123 13.01 21.17 -3.83
N GLU A 124 13.25 20.95 -5.13
CA GLU A 124 12.57 21.70 -6.19
C GLU A 124 11.14 21.24 -6.43
N LEU A 125 10.88 19.93 -6.33
CA LEU A 125 9.53 19.39 -6.44
C LEU A 125 8.72 19.66 -5.17
N ASP A 126 9.40 19.66 -4.02
CA ASP A 126 8.82 20.02 -2.73
C ASP A 126 8.25 21.46 -2.74
N LYS A 127 8.96 22.42 -3.36
CA LYS A 127 8.45 23.80 -3.57
C LYS A 127 7.14 23.86 -4.38
N LEU A 128 6.87 22.85 -5.21
CA LEU A 128 5.63 22.73 -5.98
C LEU A 128 4.54 21.98 -5.22
N GLY A 129 4.79 21.58 -3.96
CA GLY A 129 3.88 20.76 -3.15
C GLY A 129 3.80 19.31 -3.64
N VAL A 130 4.83 18.81 -4.32
CA VAL A 130 4.84 17.47 -4.90
C VAL A 130 5.68 16.53 -4.03
N SER A 131 5.02 15.60 -3.34
CA SER A 131 5.68 14.59 -2.52
C SER A 131 6.26 13.45 -3.36
N MET A 132 7.33 12.81 -2.86
CA MET A 132 7.91 11.62 -3.53
C MET A 132 6.85 10.54 -3.78
N ARG A 133 5.95 10.33 -2.81
CA ARG A 133 4.87 9.33 -2.91
C ARG A 133 3.82 9.68 -3.94
N SER A 134 3.56 10.97 -4.20
CA SER A 134 2.60 11.39 -5.23
C SER A 134 3.09 11.11 -6.66
N CYS A 135 4.41 11.07 -6.88
CA CYS A 135 5.02 10.82 -8.18
C CYS A 135 5.07 9.34 -8.59
N VAL A 136 4.79 8.42 -7.66
CA VAL A 136 4.98 6.98 -7.89
C VAL A 136 3.74 6.16 -7.55
N LEU A 137 3.47 5.17 -8.39
CA LEU A 137 2.50 4.12 -8.11
C LEU A 137 3.21 2.78 -8.03
N LEU A 138 3.30 2.22 -6.82
CA LEU A 138 3.82 0.87 -6.62
C LEU A 138 2.78 -0.15 -7.12
N LEU A 139 3.17 -0.96 -8.10
CA LEU A 139 2.28 -1.95 -8.71
C LEU A 139 2.40 -3.35 -8.08
N ASN A 140 3.58 -3.66 -7.56
CA ASN A 140 3.89 -4.97 -7.00
C ASN A 140 3.98 -4.86 -5.48
N PHE A 141 3.05 -5.52 -4.80
CA PHE A 141 3.01 -5.60 -3.34
C PHE A 141 3.47 -6.98 -2.89
N LEU A 142 4.28 -7.02 -1.82
CA LEU A 142 4.63 -8.27 -1.17
C LEU A 142 3.37 -8.90 -0.57
N LYS A 143 3.08 -10.14 -0.95
CA LYS A 143 1.97 -10.92 -0.38
C LYS A 143 2.53 -11.80 0.72
N THR A 144 1.97 -11.70 1.92
CA THR A 144 2.23 -12.67 2.97
C THR A 144 1.45 -13.95 2.66
N VAL A 145 2.14 -15.08 2.60
CA VAL A 145 1.46 -16.38 2.47
C VAL A 145 0.83 -16.69 3.82
N SER A 146 -0.48 -16.48 3.87
CA SER A 146 -1.40 -16.81 4.95
C SER A 146 -0.98 -18.07 5.72
N GLY A 147 -0.68 -17.89 7.01
CA GLY A 147 -0.48 -18.98 7.97
C GLY A 147 0.51 -18.69 9.10
N LYS A 148 1.48 -17.80 8.89
CA LYS A 148 2.43 -17.39 9.94
C LYS A 148 2.62 -15.89 9.93
N LYS A 149 2.58 -15.31 11.14
CA LYS A 149 2.86 -13.91 11.45
C LYS A 149 4.13 -13.47 10.71
N LEU A 150 4.08 -12.30 10.08
CA LEU A 150 5.28 -11.57 9.65
C LEU A 150 6.13 -11.39 10.92
N GLY A 151 7.36 -11.94 10.95
CA GLY A 151 8.21 -11.96 12.15
C GLY A 151 8.36 -13.31 12.88
N ALA A 152 7.67 -14.38 12.48
CA ALA A 152 8.08 -15.71 12.91
C ALA A 152 9.41 -16.06 12.22
N LYS A 153 10.53 -16.15 12.98
CA LYS A 153 11.84 -16.64 12.50
C LYS A 153 11.65 -17.87 11.60
N GLY A 154 11.61 -17.67 10.29
CA GLY A 154 11.08 -18.70 9.41
C GLY A 154 10.77 -18.21 8.01
N ARG A 155 11.84 -18.12 7.20
CA ARG A 155 11.86 -17.94 5.74
C ARG A 155 11.48 -16.56 5.23
N ALA A 156 12.35 -16.03 4.37
CA ALA A 156 12.16 -14.77 3.66
C ALA A 156 10.82 -14.77 2.90
N PRO A 157 10.14 -13.60 2.80
CA PRO A 157 8.94 -13.45 2.01
C PRO A 157 9.19 -13.92 0.57
N ALA A 158 8.29 -14.73 0.03
CA ALA A 158 8.39 -15.17 -1.36
C ALA A 158 8.11 -13.97 -2.28
N VAL A 159 9.14 -13.43 -2.92
CA VAL A 159 8.95 -12.55 -4.07
C VAL A 159 8.35 -13.37 -5.20
N ILE A 160 7.11 -13.03 -5.54
CA ILE A 160 6.49 -13.49 -6.77
C ILE A 160 7.08 -12.63 -7.88
N ASP A 161 8.10 -13.16 -8.52
CA ASP A 161 8.76 -12.57 -9.68
C ASP A 161 7.79 -12.64 -10.87
N VAL A 162 7.02 -11.57 -11.10
CA VAL A 162 6.04 -11.49 -12.19
C VAL A 162 6.74 -11.62 -13.57
N ALA A 163 8.05 -11.36 -13.63
CA ALA A 163 8.84 -11.48 -14.85
C ALA A 163 9.29 -12.93 -15.16
N LYS A 164 9.29 -13.85 -14.19
CA LYS A 164 9.65 -15.27 -14.43
C LYS A 164 8.50 -16.11 -14.99
N LYS A 165 7.36 -15.50 -15.31
CA LYS A 165 6.28 -16.16 -16.05
C LYS A 165 6.47 -16.01 -17.57
N GLY A 166 7.68 -16.31 -18.04
CA GLY A 166 8.03 -16.32 -19.46
C GLY A 166 7.79 -17.65 -20.16
N ASP A 167 7.50 -18.73 -19.41
CA ASP A 167 7.33 -20.08 -19.98
C ASP A 167 6.06 -20.79 -19.51
N SER A 168 5.00 -20.01 -19.32
CA SER A 168 3.65 -20.56 -19.17
C SER A 168 2.70 -19.69 -19.97
N ALA A 169 2.48 -20.13 -21.20
CA ALA A 169 1.26 -19.84 -21.93
C ALA A 169 0.05 -19.91 -20.98
N LEU A 170 -0.88 -18.96 -21.16
CA LEU A 170 -2.18 -18.81 -20.48
C LEU A 170 -2.15 -18.22 -19.06
N LEU A 171 -2.68 -16.99 -18.97
CA LEU A 171 -3.75 -16.60 -18.02
C LEU A 171 -4.17 -15.12 -18.25
N TRP A 172 -4.20 -14.68 -19.51
CA TRP A 172 -5.22 -13.73 -19.92
C TRP A 172 -6.49 -14.54 -20.13
N GLY A 173 -7.46 -14.33 -19.25
CA GLY A 173 -8.84 -14.82 -19.30
C GLY A 173 -9.08 -16.11 -20.10
N ASP A 174 -9.33 -17.20 -19.39
CA ASP A 174 -10.21 -18.24 -19.93
C ASP A 174 -11.55 -17.57 -20.25
N ARG A 175 -11.71 -17.16 -21.50
CA ARG A 175 -13.02 -17.01 -22.12
C ARG A 175 -13.59 -18.42 -22.19
N THR A 176 -14.34 -18.80 -21.16
CA THR A 176 -15.25 -19.93 -21.25
C THR A 176 -16.12 -19.72 -22.49
N PRO A 177 -16.15 -20.66 -23.44
CA PRO A 177 -17.07 -20.55 -24.57
C PRO A 177 -18.49 -20.56 -24.00
N ILE A 178 -19.23 -19.48 -24.25
CA ILE A 178 -20.65 -19.37 -23.86
C ILE A 178 -21.39 -20.50 -24.57
N ASN A 179 -21.86 -21.48 -23.80
CA ASN A 179 -22.70 -22.55 -24.31
C ASN A 179 -24.08 -21.98 -24.65
N LYS A 180 -24.33 -21.73 -25.95
CA LYS A 180 -25.57 -21.12 -26.47
C LYS A 180 -26.86 -21.89 -26.12
N SER A 181 -26.75 -23.12 -25.62
CA SER A 181 -27.89 -23.95 -25.23
C SER A 181 -28.51 -23.61 -23.86
N LYS A 182 -27.89 -22.71 -23.08
CA LYS A 182 -28.39 -22.30 -21.74
C LYS A 182 -28.81 -20.82 -21.63
N LEU A 183 -28.92 -20.10 -22.75
CA LEU A 183 -29.41 -18.73 -22.73
C LEU A 183 -30.95 -18.74 -22.63
N PRO A 184 -31.56 -18.00 -21.69
CA PRO A 184 -33.00 -17.80 -21.69
C PRO A 184 -33.43 -17.11 -22.99
N PRO A 185 -34.61 -17.44 -23.54
CA PRO A 185 -35.09 -16.79 -24.75
C PRO A 185 -35.24 -15.27 -24.52
N PRO A 186 -34.96 -14.45 -25.54
CA PRO A 186 -35.10 -13.01 -25.42
C PRO A 186 -36.56 -12.63 -25.14
N PRO A 187 -36.80 -11.57 -24.34
CA PRO A 187 -38.15 -11.11 -24.06
C PRO A 187 -38.84 -10.65 -25.35
N PRO A 188 -40.18 -10.83 -25.45
CA PRO A 188 -40.94 -10.39 -26.61
C PRO A 188 -40.87 -8.86 -26.77
N PRO A 189 -40.93 -8.35 -28.02
CA PRO A 189 -40.90 -6.92 -28.28
C PRO A 189 -42.12 -6.23 -27.65
N PRO A 190 -41.96 -4.98 -27.17
CA PRO A 190 -43.05 -4.23 -26.58
C PRO A 190 -44.14 -3.97 -27.63
N THR A 191 -45.40 -4.15 -27.21
CA THR A 191 -46.58 -3.87 -28.02
C THR A 191 -46.63 -2.39 -28.44
N PRO A 192 -46.96 -2.07 -29.70
CA PRO A 192 -47.14 -0.69 -30.11
C PRO A 192 -48.28 -0.04 -29.31
N LEU A 193 -48.03 1.16 -28.79
CA LEU A 193 -49.05 1.96 -28.13
C LEU A 193 -50.16 2.30 -29.15
N PRO A 194 -51.45 2.19 -28.75
CA PRO A 194 -52.55 2.59 -29.61
C PRO A 194 -52.47 4.11 -29.89
N LYS A 195 -52.74 4.49 -31.14
CA LYS A 195 -52.81 5.87 -31.59
C LYS A 195 -53.93 6.65 -30.93
#